data_AF-K2GAF5-F1
#
_entry.id   AF-K2GAF5-F1
#
_cell.length_a   1.000
_cell.length_b   1.000
_cell.length_c   1.000
_cell.angle_alpha   90.00
_cell.angle_beta   90.00
_cell.angle_gamma   90.00
#
_symmetry.space_group_name_H-M   'P 1'
#
loop_
_entity.id
_entity.type
_entity.pdbx_description
1 polymer ?
#
loop_
_entity_poly.entity_id
_entity_poly.type
_entity_poly.pdbx_seq_one_letter_code
_entity_poly.pdbx_strand_id
1 'polypeptide(L)'
;MKGVSPPAIAMLKHCGQAFGSTFSFSEKMLHIKNKNDNTHKKAFAVEVSMCLMLLVIFSTGIVQASDITTEMVIELTNRARSSAGVAVLKKDELLTKAAQEKAQDMLDKDYFAHVSPEGKTPWDWITGAGYDYQYAGENLAINFTNAEDEQKAWMESELHRKNIMNPKYEEIGVAVKSGKIEGKNTIVVVQEFGTRMSPIISKTVSTEKSQPVAGVVGLAVTVPTDDLVLLETREQISPNKFFEKNPLALWSWIGIFSVAIAVLIIDVLALFHGKHGQLIILHEMRNKRV
;
A
#
# COMPACT_ATOMS: atom_id res chain seq x y z
N MET A 1 -9.73 -11.37 -34.27
CA MET A 1 -9.80 -10.20 -33.38
C MET A 1 -9.03 -10.57 -32.11
N LYS A 2 -7.76 -10.15 -31.97
CA LYS A 2 -7.29 -9.06 -31.07
C LYS A 2 -7.84 -9.24 -29.64
N GLY A 3 -7.11 -9.53 -28.56
CA GLY A 3 -5.67 -9.45 -28.26
C GLY A 3 -5.43 -8.46 -27.12
N VAL A 4 -5.12 -8.94 -25.91
CA VAL A 4 -4.27 -8.27 -24.90
C VAL A 4 -3.64 -9.36 -24.01
N SER A 5 -2.32 -9.31 -23.88
CA SER A 5 -1.42 -10.27 -23.20
C SER A 5 -1.18 -9.93 -21.72
N PRO A 6 -1.05 -10.91 -20.80
CA PRO A 6 -0.53 -10.65 -19.46
C PRO A 6 1.02 -10.54 -19.44
N PRO A 7 1.61 -9.49 -18.83
CA PRO A 7 3.07 -9.29 -18.74
C PRO A 7 3.81 -10.38 -17.94
N ALA A 8 3.09 -11.26 -17.23
CA ALA A 8 3.68 -12.23 -16.30
C ALA A 8 4.33 -13.46 -16.97
N ILE A 9 3.89 -13.85 -18.17
CA ILE A 9 4.44 -15.04 -18.86
C ILE A 9 5.74 -14.71 -19.62
N ALA A 10 5.93 -13.45 -20.03
CA ALA A 10 7.17 -12.99 -20.68
C ALA A 10 8.35 -12.91 -19.70
N MET A 11 8.11 -12.55 -18.42
CA MET A 11 9.17 -12.51 -17.41
C MET A 11 9.72 -13.90 -17.06
N LEU A 12 8.87 -14.93 -17.01
CA LEU A 12 9.30 -16.30 -16.69
C LEU A 12 10.09 -16.96 -17.85
N LYS A 13 9.80 -16.60 -19.11
CA LYS A 13 10.60 -17.08 -20.26
C LYS A 13 11.96 -16.41 -20.36
N HIS A 14 12.08 -15.13 -19.99
CA HIS A 14 13.39 -14.45 -19.98
C HIS A 14 14.28 -14.86 -18.80
N CYS A 15 13.71 -15.22 -17.65
CA CYS A 15 14.48 -15.75 -16.53
C CYS A 15 15.09 -17.13 -16.82
N GLY A 16 14.35 -18.02 -17.52
CA GLY A 16 14.86 -19.33 -17.92
C GLY A 16 16.01 -19.29 -18.94
N GLN A 17 16.02 -18.31 -19.86
CA GLN A 17 17.11 -18.14 -20.83
C GLN A 17 18.37 -17.53 -20.22
N ALA A 18 18.24 -16.66 -19.21
CA ALA A 18 19.37 -16.14 -18.45
C ALA A 18 20.09 -17.26 -17.66
N PHE A 19 19.33 -18.15 -17.01
CA PHE A 19 19.87 -19.29 -16.26
C PHE A 19 20.59 -20.34 -17.12
N GLY A 20 20.11 -20.58 -18.36
CA GLY A 20 20.79 -21.49 -19.30
C GLY A 20 22.15 -20.96 -19.77
N SER A 21 22.26 -19.64 -19.94
CA SER A 21 23.52 -19.00 -20.38
C SER A 21 24.58 -18.93 -19.28
N THR A 22 24.18 -18.81 -18.01
CA THR A 22 25.10 -18.83 -16.85
C THR A 22 25.67 -20.24 -16.60
N PHE A 23 24.89 -21.30 -16.87
CA PHE A 23 25.37 -22.68 -16.73
C PHE A 23 26.37 -23.06 -17.85
N SER A 24 26.13 -22.60 -19.08
CA SER A 24 27.05 -22.82 -20.21
C SER A 24 28.38 -22.08 -20.06
N PHE A 25 28.39 -20.93 -19.37
CA PHE A 25 29.61 -20.20 -19.05
C PHE A 25 30.47 -20.92 -17.98
N SER A 26 29.83 -21.61 -17.03
CA SER A 26 30.50 -22.43 -16.01
C SER A 26 31.24 -23.62 -16.63
N GLU A 27 30.61 -24.35 -17.56
CA GLU A 27 31.26 -25.48 -18.25
C GLU A 27 32.45 -25.06 -19.12
N LYS A 28 32.37 -23.90 -19.80
CA LYS A 28 33.49 -23.39 -20.62
C LYS A 28 34.65 -22.82 -19.80
N MET A 29 34.43 -22.43 -18.55
CA MET A 29 35.48 -21.97 -17.64
C MET A 29 36.27 -23.11 -16.96
N LEU A 30 35.82 -24.38 -17.11
CA LEU A 30 36.47 -25.54 -16.48
C LEU A 30 37.54 -26.22 -17.35
N HIS A 31 37.83 -25.71 -18.56
CA HIS A 31 38.96 -26.14 -19.37
C HIS A 31 40.25 -25.34 -19.09
N ILE A 32 40.51 -25.01 -17.82
CA ILE A 32 41.80 -24.44 -17.38
C ILE A 32 42.73 -25.60 -17.01
N LYS A 33 43.56 -26.02 -17.98
CA LYS A 33 44.59 -27.07 -17.86
C LYS A 33 45.82 -26.62 -17.04
N ASN A 34 45.62 -25.79 -16.01
CA ASN A 34 46.66 -25.47 -15.03
C ASN A 34 46.01 -25.10 -13.69
N LYS A 35 45.95 -26.07 -12.79
CA LYS A 35 45.34 -25.93 -11.46
C LYS A 35 46.28 -25.10 -10.57
N ASN A 36 46.21 -23.78 -10.69
CA ASN A 36 46.82 -22.90 -9.71
C ASN A 36 45.97 -22.96 -8.41
N ASP A 37 46.61 -23.15 -7.27
CA ASP A 37 46.02 -23.40 -5.93
C ASP A 37 45.01 -22.31 -5.47
N ASN A 38 44.98 -21.18 -6.16
CA ASN A 38 44.10 -20.06 -5.83
C ASN A 38 42.74 -20.07 -6.55
N THR A 39 42.47 -21.02 -7.47
CA THR A 39 41.19 -21.06 -8.20
C THR A 39 40.01 -21.37 -7.28
N HIS A 40 40.18 -22.28 -6.31
CA HIS A 40 39.14 -22.59 -5.31
C HIS A 40 38.89 -21.43 -4.34
N LYS A 41 39.94 -20.67 -3.98
CA LYS A 41 39.82 -19.46 -3.13
C LYS A 41 39.07 -18.33 -3.86
N LYS A 42 39.30 -18.18 -5.17
CA LYS A 42 38.59 -17.19 -6.02
C LYS A 42 37.12 -17.55 -6.21
N ALA A 43 36.81 -18.83 -6.43
CA ALA A 43 35.43 -19.29 -6.55
C ALA A 43 34.63 -19.06 -5.25
N PHE A 44 35.22 -19.43 -4.10
CA PHE A 44 34.62 -19.19 -2.78
C PHE A 44 34.40 -17.69 -2.50
N ALA A 45 35.35 -16.83 -2.88
CA ALA A 45 35.21 -15.38 -2.70
C ALA A 45 34.06 -14.78 -3.54
N VAL A 46 33.86 -15.28 -4.76
CA VAL A 46 32.75 -14.84 -5.64
C VAL A 46 31.40 -15.26 -5.05
N GLU A 47 31.31 -16.48 -4.53
CA GLU A 47 30.08 -17.02 -3.94
C GLU A 47 29.69 -16.30 -2.64
N VAL A 48 30.65 -16.08 -1.74
CA VAL A 48 30.46 -15.26 -0.52
C VAL A 48 30.05 -13.83 -0.89
N SER A 49 30.66 -13.25 -1.94
CA SER A 49 30.29 -11.92 -2.41
C SER A 49 28.89 -11.87 -3.02
N MET A 50 28.44 -12.91 -3.73
CA MET A 50 27.07 -13.02 -4.23
C MET A 50 26.06 -13.18 -3.09
N CYS A 51 26.36 -14.02 -2.10
CA CYS A 51 25.52 -14.16 -0.91
C CYS A 51 25.40 -12.86 -0.11
N LEU A 52 26.50 -12.12 0.07
CA LEU A 52 26.48 -10.81 0.73
C LEU A 52 25.69 -9.78 -0.08
N MET A 53 25.81 -9.77 -1.41
CA MET A 53 25.04 -8.87 -2.27
C MET A 53 23.54 -9.18 -2.20
N LEU A 54 23.16 -10.46 -2.20
CA LEU A 54 21.78 -10.89 -2.00
C LEU A 54 21.27 -10.52 -0.60
N LEU A 55 22.06 -10.70 0.45
CA LEU A 55 21.72 -10.26 1.81
C LEU A 55 21.51 -8.74 1.89
N VAL A 56 22.31 -7.94 1.17
CA VAL A 56 22.12 -6.48 1.09
C VAL A 56 20.79 -6.14 0.39
N ILE A 57 20.49 -6.78 -0.76
CA ILE A 57 19.22 -6.59 -1.50
C ILE A 57 18.00 -7.03 -0.68
N PHE A 58 18.13 -8.06 0.17
CA PHE A 58 17.05 -8.50 1.08
C PHE A 58 16.98 -7.66 2.36
N SER A 59 18.08 -7.01 2.79
CA SER A 59 18.12 -6.12 3.95
C SER A 59 17.60 -4.71 3.66
N THR A 60 17.60 -4.29 2.39
CA THR A 60 16.83 -3.12 1.97
C THR A 60 15.36 -3.52 2.10
N GLY A 61 14.76 -3.15 3.23
CA GLY A 61 13.35 -3.38 3.49
C GLY A 61 12.56 -3.00 2.25
N ILE A 62 11.85 -3.97 1.68
CA ILE A 62 10.91 -3.70 0.59
C ILE A 62 9.98 -2.64 1.14
N VAL A 63 10.12 -1.41 0.66
CA VAL A 63 9.13 -0.35 0.85
C VAL A 63 7.86 -0.94 0.25
N GLN A 64 6.99 -1.47 1.10
CA GLN A 64 5.67 -1.89 0.69
C GLN A 64 4.98 -0.60 0.24
N ALA A 65 4.93 -0.38 -1.07
CA ALA A 65 4.03 0.63 -1.61
C ALA A 65 2.63 0.27 -1.12
N SER A 66 1.89 1.25 -0.59
CA SER A 66 0.52 0.98 -0.16
C SER A 66 -0.34 0.63 -1.35
N ASP A 67 -1.16 -0.41 -1.22
CA ASP A 67 -2.08 -0.84 -2.26
C ASP A 67 -3.32 0.06 -2.36
N ILE A 68 -3.42 1.12 -1.53
CA ILE A 68 -4.56 2.03 -1.53
C ILE A 68 -4.43 3.00 -2.71
N THR A 69 -5.41 2.96 -3.61
CA THR A 69 -5.55 3.92 -4.72
C THR A 69 -6.89 4.64 -4.63
N THR A 70 -6.93 5.87 -5.13
CA THR A 70 -8.16 6.67 -5.22
C THR A 70 -9.29 5.89 -5.88
N GLU A 71 -9.01 5.21 -6.99
CA GLU A 71 -9.97 4.42 -7.75
C GLU A 71 -10.51 3.22 -6.95
N MET A 72 -9.65 2.51 -6.21
CA MET A 72 -10.07 1.39 -5.36
C MET A 72 -11.00 1.85 -4.23
N VAL A 73 -10.69 2.97 -3.57
CA VAL A 73 -11.53 3.53 -2.50
C VAL A 73 -12.93 3.88 -3.04
N ILE A 74 -13.01 4.51 -4.21
CA ILE A 74 -14.29 4.83 -4.87
C ILE A 74 -15.04 3.55 -5.25
N GLU A 75 -14.35 2.55 -5.83
CA GLU A 75 -14.97 1.28 -6.22
C GLU A 75 -15.56 0.54 -5.01
N LEU A 76 -14.79 0.42 -3.93
CA LEU A 76 -15.21 -0.24 -2.69
C LEU A 76 -16.39 0.48 -2.03
N THR A 77 -16.36 1.82 -2.03
CA THR A 77 -17.47 2.65 -1.56
C THR A 77 -18.74 2.39 -2.38
N ASN A 78 -18.63 2.41 -3.70
CA ASN A 78 -19.77 2.17 -4.60
C ASN A 78 -20.28 0.73 -4.55
N ARG A 79 -19.40 -0.24 -4.34
CA ARG A 79 -19.77 -1.64 -4.08
C ARG A 79 -20.62 -1.74 -2.83
N ALA A 80 -20.19 -1.13 -1.72
CA ALA A 80 -20.94 -1.11 -0.47
C ALA A 80 -22.31 -0.43 -0.64
N ARG A 81 -22.37 0.73 -1.32
CA ARG A 81 -23.63 1.44 -1.61
C ARG A 81 -24.58 0.60 -2.46
N SER A 82 -24.08 0.00 -3.55
CA SER A 82 -24.87 -0.87 -4.42
C SER A 82 -25.40 -2.10 -3.69
N SER A 83 -24.60 -2.73 -2.82
CA SER A 83 -25.05 -3.87 -2.00
C SER A 83 -26.14 -3.49 -1.00
N ALA A 84 -26.18 -2.23 -0.56
CA ALA A 84 -27.21 -1.69 0.33
C ALA A 84 -28.43 -1.10 -0.41
N GLY A 85 -28.47 -1.16 -1.75
CA GLY A 85 -29.54 -0.55 -2.55
C GLY A 85 -29.50 0.98 -2.60
N VAL A 86 -28.36 1.58 -2.26
CA VAL A 86 -28.13 3.03 -2.35
C VAL A 86 -27.46 3.33 -3.69
N ALA A 87 -27.87 4.41 -4.35
CA ALA A 87 -27.32 4.82 -5.64
C ALA A 87 -25.80 5.00 -5.58
N VAL A 88 -25.06 4.52 -6.58
CA VAL A 88 -23.61 4.71 -6.67
C VAL A 88 -23.27 6.18 -6.92
N LEU A 89 -22.10 6.59 -6.43
CA LEU A 89 -21.58 7.95 -6.55
C LEU A 89 -20.73 8.08 -7.80
N LYS A 90 -20.82 9.24 -8.45
CA LYS A 90 -19.99 9.61 -9.59
C LYS A 90 -18.73 10.32 -9.11
N LYS A 91 -17.56 9.94 -9.64
CA LYS A 91 -16.31 10.68 -9.39
C LYS A 91 -16.45 12.13 -9.89
N ASP A 92 -16.09 13.09 -9.05
CA ASP A 92 -16.06 14.51 -9.38
C ASP A 92 -14.67 15.11 -9.14
N GLU A 93 -14.15 15.82 -10.15
CA GLU A 93 -12.78 16.33 -10.11
C GLU A 93 -12.60 17.53 -9.15
N LEU A 94 -13.65 18.31 -8.87
CA LEU A 94 -13.57 19.41 -7.91
C LEU A 94 -13.55 18.87 -6.47
N LEU A 95 -14.37 17.86 -6.17
CA LEU A 95 -14.29 17.15 -4.89
C LEU A 95 -12.95 16.42 -4.73
N THR A 96 -12.41 15.81 -5.79
CA THR A 96 -11.06 15.21 -5.75
C THR A 96 -10.00 16.26 -5.46
N LYS A 97 -10.09 17.44 -6.07
CA LYS A 97 -9.19 18.56 -5.77
C LYS A 97 -9.30 18.99 -4.30
N ALA A 98 -10.51 19.15 -3.76
CA ALA A 98 -10.73 19.47 -2.35
C ALA A 98 -10.08 18.43 -1.41
N ALA A 99 -10.30 17.14 -1.69
CA ALA A 99 -9.69 16.05 -0.93
C ALA A 99 -8.15 16.08 -1.00
N GLN A 100 -7.57 16.40 -2.15
CA GLN A 100 -6.12 16.50 -2.33
C GLN A 100 -5.50 17.67 -1.58
N GLU A 101 -6.17 18.82 -1.55
CA GLU A 101 -5.75 20.01 -0.82
C GLU A 101 -5.84 19.77 0.69
N LYS A 102 -6.95 19.19 1.15
CA LYS A 102 -7.13 18.78 2.56
C LYS A 102 -6.08 17.77 3.01
N ALA A 103 -5.82 16.73 2.20
CA ALA A 103 -4.79 15.74 2.50
C ALA A 103 -3.38 16.36 2.56
N GLN A 104 -3.09 17.31 1.67
CA GLN A 104 -1.82 18.03 1.70
C GLN A 104 -1.69 18.87 2.97
N ASP A 105 -2.74 19.59 3.34
CA ASP A 105 -2.75 20.45 4.52
C ASP A 105 -2.49 19.65 5.80
N MET A 106 -3.10 18.46 5.94
CA MET A 106 -2.84 17.53 7.04
C MET A 106 -1.38 17.10 7.13
N LEU A 107 -0.75 16.80 5.99
CA LEU A 107 0.66 16.40 5.94
C LEU A 107 1.61 17.57 6.19
N ASP A 108 1.32 18.75 5.64
CA ASP A 108 2.19 19.93 5.74
C ASP A 108 2.18 20.52 7.16
N LYS A 109 1.03 20.44 7.85
CA LYS A 109 0.82 21.00 9.19
C LYS A 109 0.83 19.95 10.30
N ASP A 110 1.21 18.71 9.99
CA ASP A 110 1.42 17.63 10.96
C ASP A 110 0.19 17.34 11.84
N TYR A 111 -0.99 17.16 11.23
CA TYR A 111 -2.23 16.89 11.97
C TYR A 111 -3.17 15.91 11.24
N PHE A 112 -4.07 15.27 11.98
CA PHE A 112 -5.14 14.44 11.44
C PHE A 112 -6.48 14.78 12.11
N ALA A 113 -7.27 15.63 11.46
CA ALA A 113 -8.58 16.07 11.96
C ALA A 113 -9.42 16.67 10.82
N HIS A 114 -10.75 16.68 10.99
CA HIS A 114 -11.68 17.35 10.06
C HIS A 114 -11.40 18.86 9.95
N VAL A 115 -11.19 19.54 11.08
CA VAL A 115 -10.87 20.97 11.13
C VAL A 115 -9.36 21.16 11.22
N SER A 116 -8.82 22.03 10.36
CA SER A 116 -7.39 22.36 10.37
C SER A 116 -6.99 23.18 11.60
N PRO A 117 -5.70 23.22 11.97
CA PRO A 117 -5.20 24.09 13.04
C PRO A 117 -5.48 25.59 12.82
N GLU A 118 -5.71 25.99 11.57
CA GLU A 118 -6.07 27.36 11.18
C GLU A 118 -7.59 27.60 11.17
N GLY A 119 -8.40 26.61 11.56
CA GLY A 119 -9.84 26.70 11.65
C GLY A 119 -10.59 26.38 10.35
N LYS A 120 -9.90 26.09 9.23
CA LYS A 120 -10.57 25.61 8.01
C LYS A 120 -11.29 24.29 8.24
N THR A 121 -12.56 24.26 7.91
CA THR A 121 -13.46 23.11 7.94
C THR A 121 -13.43 22.35 6.60
N PRO A 122 -13.98 21.13 6.52
CA PRO A 122 -14.08 20.38 5.25
C PRO A 122 -14.75 21.20 4.12
N TRP A 123 -15.74 22.01 4.49
CA TRP A 123 -16.53 22.84 3.60
C TRP A 123 -15.71 23.94 2.93
N ASP A 124 -14.68 24.45 3.60
CA ASP A 124 -13.79 25.47 3.05
C ASP A 124 -12.94 24.91 1.92
N TRP A 125 -12.57 23.62 1.98
CA TRP A 125 -11.84 22.93 0.91
C TRP A 125 -12.76 22.63 -0.28
N ILE A 126 -13.97 22.15 -0.01
CA ILE A 126 -14.98 21.86 -1.06
C ILE A 126 -15.35 23.14 -1.82
N THR A 127 -15.69 24.22 -1.11
CA THR A 127 -16.01 25.51 -1.74
C THR A 127 -14.78 26.18 -2.35
N GLY A 128 -13.62 26.10 -1.69
CA GLY A 128 -12.34 26.61 -2.21
C GLY A 128 -11.90 25.94 -3.51
N ALA A 129 -12.25 24.67 -3.70
CA ALA A 129 -12.05 23.96 -4.97
C ALA A 129 -13.00 24.41 -6.08
N GLY A 130 -14.05 25.17 -5.76
CA GLY A 130 -15.09 25.64 -6.68
C GLY A 130 -16.32 24.74 -6.76
N TYR A 131 -16.52 23.83 -5.79
CA TYR A 131 -17.68 22.96 -5.74
C TYR A 131 -18.79 23.58 -4.87
N ASP A 132 -19.80 24.17 -5.53
CA ASP A 132 -21.00 24.68 -4.86
C ASP A 132 -21.97 23.53 -4.52
N TYR A 133 -22.15 23.26 -3.24
CA TYR A 133 -22.88 22.10 -2.76
C TYR A 133 -24.22 22.43 -2.10
N GLN A 134 -25.22 21.58 -2.33
CA GLN A 134 -26.45 21.51 -1.52
C GLN A 134 -26.24 20.58 -0.32
N TYR A 135 -25.54 19.47 -0.52
CA TYR A 135 -25.13 18.52 0.52
C TYR A 135 -23.66 18.19 0.35
N ALA A 136 -22.93 18.07 1.46
CA ALA A 136 -21.54 17.65 1.47
C ALA A 136 -21.23 16.82 2.73
N GLY A 137 -20.18 16.01 2.67
CA GLY A 137 -19.70 15.19 3.78
C GLY A 137 -18.24 14.78 3.60
N GLU A 138 -17.54 14.50 4.70
CA GLU A 138 -16.13 14.08 4.68
C GLU A 138 -15.96 12.80 5.52
N ASN A 139 -15.17 11.85 5.03
CA ASN A 139 -14.59 10.76 5.80
C ASN A 139 -13.06 10.84 5.71
N LEU A 140 -12.39 10.54 6.83
CA LEU A 140 -10.94 10.50 6.92
C LEU A 140 -10.48 9.11 7.35
N ALA A 141 -9.34 8.67 6.82
CA ALA A 141 -8.63 7.49 7.30
C ALA A 141 -7.12 7.75 7.34
N ILE A 142 -6.43 7.07 8.24
CA ILE A 142 -4.98 7.18 8.43
C ILE A 142 -4.39 5.82 8.81
N ASN A 143 -3.14 5.57 8.41
CA ASN A 143 -2.37 4.38 8.77
C ASN A 143 -2.91 3.04 8.22
N PHE A 144 -3.70 3.07 7.16
CA PHE A 144 -4.06 1.86 6.41
C PHE A 144 -3.04 1.59 5.30
N THR A 145 -2.75 0.32 5.05
CA THR A 145 -1.90 -0.13 3.93
C THR A 145 -2.68 -0.90 2.87
N ASN A 146 -3.95 -1.20 3.13
CA ASN A 146 -4.85 -1.98 2.28
C ASN A 146 -6.23 -1.29 2.25
N ALA A 147 -6.82 -1.18 1.05
CA ALA A 147 -8.04 -0.42 0.84
C ALA A 147 -9.30 -1.17 1.33
N GLU A 148 -9.29 -2.51 1.27
CA GLU A 148 -10.38 -3.33 1.79
C GLU A 148 -10.49 -3.25 3.32
N ASP A 149 -9.35 -3.23 4.03
CA ASP A 149 -9.30 -3.04 5.47
C ASP A 149 -9.75 -1.63 5.88
N GLU A 150 -9.35 -0.60 5.12
CA GLU A 150 -9.84 0.78 5.29
C GLU A 150 -11.36 0.85 5.11
N GLN A 151 -11.86 0.34 3.98
CA GLN A 151 -13.29 0.33 3.70
C GLN A 151 -14.06 -0.42 4.79
N LYS A 152 -13.54 -1.58 5.23
CA LYS A 152 -14.14 -2.35 6.30
C LYS A 152 -14.20 -1.53 7.60
N ALA A 153 -13.13 -0.85 7.97
CA ALA A 153 -13.10 0.00 9.17
C ALA A 153 -14.14 1.14 9.09
N TRP A 154 -14.27 1.81 7.94
CA TRP A 154 -15.35 2.79 7.75
C TRP A 154 -16.74 2.18 7.86
N MET A 155 -16.95 0.98 7.32
CA MET A 155 -18.24 0.30 7.37
C MET A 155 -18.60 -0.25 8.76
N GLU A 156 -17.60 -0.56 9.60
CA GLU A 156 -17.77 -0.96 11.00
C GLU A 156 -18.02 0.25 11.92
N SER A 157 -17.58 1.45 11.52
CA SER A 157 -17.83 2.69 12.24
C SER A 157 -19.19 3.30 11.87
N GLU A 158 -20.06 3.52 12.86
CA GLU A 158 -21.42 4.03 12.63
C GLU A 158 -21.43 5.39 11.90
N LEU A 159 -20.57 6.33 12.30
CA LEU A 159 -20.52 7.68 11.72
C LEU A 159 -20.02 7.66 10.28
N HIS A 160 -18.91 6.95 10.00
CA HIS A 160 -18.36 6.84 8.64
C HIS A 160 -19.33 6.09 7.71
N ARG A 161 -19.93 5.00 8.19
CA ARG A 161 -20.94 4.23 7.45
C ARG A 161 -22.17 5.08 7.13
N LYS A 162 -22.66 5.88 8.08
CA LYS A 162 -23.79 6.79 7.86
C LYS A 162 -23.48 7.81 6.77
N ASN A 163 -22.24 8.31 6.70
CA ASN A 163 -21.81 9.21 5.65
C ASN A 163 -21.77 8.49 4.28
N ILE A 164 -21.10 7.33 4.20
CA ILE A 164 -21.03 6.49 2.98
C ILE A 164 -22.42 6.13 2.45
N MET A 165 -23.38 5.85 3.34
CA MET A 165 -24.73 5.41 2.97
C MET A 165 -25.74 6.53 2.81
N ASN A 166 -25.31 7.79 2.91
CA ASN A 166 -26.22 8.92 2.79
C ASN A 166 -26.76 9.01 1.34
N PRO A 167 -28.09 8.87 1.13
CA PRO A 167 -28.68 8.89 -0.20
C PRO A 167 -28.73 10.28 -0.81
N LYS A 168 -28.39 11.33 -0.04
CA LYS A 168 -28.38 12.71 -0.53
C LYS A 168 -27.16 13.04 -1.38
N TYR A 169 -26.12 12.22 -1.37
CA TYR A 169 -24.91 12.42 -2.15
C TYR A 169 -25.03 11.75 -3.52
N GLU A 170 -24.56 12.45 -4.54
CA GLU A 170 -24.52 12.00 -5.94
C GLU A 170 -23.08 11.83 -6.44
N GLU A 171 -22.14 12.57 -5.84
CA GLU A 171 -20.77 12.71 -6.30
C GLU A 171 -19.77 12.41 -5.16
N ILE A 172 -18.56 11.99 -5.55
CA ILE A 172 -17.46 11.65 -4.65
C ILE A 172 -16.13 12.15 -5.20
N GLY A 173 -15.28 12.67 -4.32
CA GLY A 173 -13.87 12.92 -4.57
C GLY A 173 -13.02 12.21 -3.52
N VAL A 174 -11.91 11.60 -3.94
CA VAL A 174 -11.00 10.91 -3.02
C VAL A 174 -9.57 11.34 -3.29
N ALA A 175 -8.78 11.45 -2.22
CA ALA A 175 -7.33 11.59 -2.27
C ALA A 175 -6.66 10.59 -1.33
N VAL A 176 -5.61 9.94 -1.83
CA VAL A 176 -4.71 9.07 -1.06
C VAL A 176 -3.33 9.71 -1.10
N LYS A 177 -2.76 10.08 0.04
CA LYS A 177 -1.43 10.68 0.12
C LYS A 177 -0.57 10.01 1.18
N SER A 178 0.63 9.58 0.77
CA SER A 178 1.67 9.16 1.70
C SER A 178 2.46 10.36 2.20
N GLY A 179 2.81 10.36 3.47
CA GLY A 179 3.63 11.41 4.08
C GLY A 179 4.04 11.04 5.49
N LYS A 180 4.26 12.05 6.33
CA LYS A 180 4.55 11.87 7.76
C LYS A 180 3.58 12.68 8.59
N ILE A 181 3.05 12.07 9.64
CA ILE A 181 2.33 12.75 10.71
C ILE A 181 2.95 12.28 12.04
N GLU A 182 3.27 13.22 12.94
CA GLU A 182 3.98 13.01 14.20
C GLU A 182 5.29 12.22 14.02
N GLY A 183 6.00 12.49 12.92
CA GLY A 183 7.25 11.81 12.56
C GLY A 183 7.11 10.35 12.07
N LYS A 184 5.88 9.80 12.01
CA LYS A 184 5.60 8.44 11.53
C LYS A 184 5.20 8.48 10.06
N ASN A 185 5.79 7.61 9.24
CA ASN A 185 5.33 7.42 7.86
C ASN A 185 3.88 6.92 7.89
N THR A 186 3.01 7.59 7.15
CA THR A 186 1.58 7.29 7.12
C THR A 186 1.01 7.46 5.71
N ILE A 187 -0.17 6.88 5.51
CA ILE A 187 -1.05 7.18 4.39
C ILE A 187 -2.29 7.83 4.97
N VAL A 188 -2.64 8.97 4.40
CA VAL A 188 -3.85 9.72 4.71
C VAL A 188 -4.80 9.55 3.53
N VAL A 189 -6.04 9.15 3.83
CA VAL A 189 -7.13 9.09 2.86
C VAL A 189 -8.20 10.09 3.25
N VAL A 190 -8.57 10.92 2.28
CA VAL A 190 -9.66 11.89 2.39
C VAL A 190 -10.71 11.51 1.38
N GLN A 191 -11.94 11.35 1.85
CA GLN A 191 -13.11 11.03 1.04
C GLN A 191 -14.14 12.14 1.22
N GLU A 192 -14.35 12.91 0.16
CA GLU A 192 -15.33 13.99 0.09
C GLU A 192 -16.55 13.54 -0.70
N PHE A 193 -17.73 13.91 -0.21
CA PHE A 193 -19.01 13.62 -0.84
C PHE A 193 -19.73 14.91 -1.17
N GLY A 194 -20.53 14.90 -2.24
CA GLY A 194 -21.29 16.08 -2.63
C GLY A 194 -22.55 15.80 -3.43
N THR A 195 -23.44 16.79 -3.39
CA THR A 195 -24.48 17.01 -4.40
C THR A 195 -24.50 18.49 -4.70
N ARG A 196 -24.40 18.85 -5.98
CA ARG A 196 -24.30 20.25 -6.42
C ARG A 196 -25.57 21.03 -6.09
N MET A 197 -25.42 22.31 -5.79
CA MET A 197 -26.56 23.22 -5.87
C MET A 197 -27.06 23.23 -7.32
N SER A 198 -28.32 22.85 -7.53
CA SER A 198 -28.95 23.08 -8.82
C SER A 198 -29.00 24.58 -9.07
N PRO A 199 -28.52 25.08 -10.23
CA PRO A 199 -28.78 26.45 -10.60
C PRO A 199 -30.30 26.61 -10.58
N ILE A 200 -30.79 27.56 -9.80
CA ILE A 200 -32.17 28.00 -9.91
C ILE A 200 -32.29 28.50 -11.34
N ILE A 201 -32.79 27.65 -12.24
CA ILE A 201 -33.37 28.14 -13.48
C ILE A 201 -34.41 29.13 -12.96
N SER A 202 -34.16 30.41 -13.18
CA SER A 202 -35.08 31.50 -12.93
C SER A 202 -36.34 31.16 -13.70
N LYS A 203 -37.19 30.37 -13.07
CA LYS A 203 -38.54 30.09 -13.52
C LYS A 203 -39.16 31.46 -13.44
N THR A 204 -39.30 32.10 -14.59
CA THR A 204 -39.94 33.38 -14.77
C THR A 204 -41.17 33.40 -13.87
N VAL A 205 -41.04 34.06 -12.72
CA VAL A 205 -42.16 34.34 -11.85
C VAL A 205 -42.93 35.39 -12.62
N SER A 206 -43.87 34.90 -13.44
CA SER A 206 -45.02 35.65 -13.89
C SER A 206 -45.51 36.47 -12.71
N THR A 207 -45.37 37.77 -12.85
CA THR A 207 -45.63 38.78 -11.84
C THR A 207 -47.15 38.85 -11.63
N GLU A 208 -47.69 37.97 -10.79
CA GLU A 208 -49.04 38.12 -10.28
C GLU A 208 -48.98 38.88 -8.95
N LYS A 209 -49.25 40.18 -9.09
CA LYS A 209 -49.57 41.21 -8.09
C LYS A 209 -49.83 40.68 -6.67
N SER A 210 -48.89 40.94 -5.75
CA SER A 210 -49.06 40.70 -4.31
C SER A 210 -49.89 41.81 -3.64
N GLN A 211 -50.82 41.38 -2.77
CA GLN A 211 -51.31 42.15 -1.63
C GLN A 211 -50.53 41.74 -0.37
N PRO A 212 -50.34 42.63 0.63
CA PRO A 212 -49.42 42.39 1.73
C PRO A 212 -50.12 41.66 2.88
N VAL A 213 -49.45 40.65 3.46
CA VAL A 213 -49.76 40.16 4.81
C VAL A 213 -48.46 40.06 5.61
N ALA A 214 -48.51 40.62 6.81
CA ALA A 214 -47.42 40.86 7.74
C ALA A 214 -47.08 39.66 8.64
N GLY A 215 -45.85 39.68 9.20
CA GLY A 215 -45.36 38.82 10.30
C GLY A 215 -44.90 37.43 9.81
N VAL A 216 -43.79 36.84 10.25
CA VAL A 216 -43.32 36.68 11.63
C VAL A 216 -41.79 36.54 11.69
N VAL A 217 -41.26 37.00 12.81
CA VAL A 217 -39.88 37.08 13.28
C VAL A 217 -39.22 35.71 13.52
N GLY A 218 -37.94 35.62 13.12
CA GLY A 218 -36.81 34.93 13.77
C GLY A 218 -36.97 33.56 14.43
N LEU A 219 -36.13 32.60 14.02
CA LEU A 219 -35.58 31.61 14.95
C LEU A 219 -34.16 31.21 14.56
N ALA A 220 -33.23 31.53 15.45
CA ALA A 220 -31.83 31.10 15.41
C ALA A 220 -31.75 29.59 15.66
N VAL A 221 -30.94 28.89 14.86
CA VAL A 221 -30.63 27.48 15.09
C VAL A 221 -29.27 27.41 15.78
N THR A 222 -29.31 26.98 17.04
CA THR A 222 -28.15 26.65 17.87
C THR A 222 -27.55 25.32 17.42
N VAL A 223 -26.26 25.30 17.12
CA VAL A 223 -25.46 24.08 16.91
C VAL A 223 -25.07 23.51 18.27
N PRO A 224 -25.36 22.23 18.59
CA PRO A 224 -24.79 21.58 19.77
C PRO A 224 -23.34 21.20 19.48
N THR A 225 -22.41 21.86 20.17
CA THR A 225 -21.09 21.34 20.50
C THR A 225 -21.23 20.33 21.63
N ASP A 226 -20.91 19.07 21.37
CA ASP A 226 -20.25 18.14 22.29
C ASP A 226 -20.23 16.75 21.64
N ASP A 227 -19.03 16.29 21.28
CA ASP A 227 -18.59 14.89 21.36
C ASP A 227 -17.09 14.83 21.01
N LEU A 228 -16.28 15.38 21.93
CA LEU A 228 -14.91 14.95 22.14
C LEU A 228 -14.98 13.62 22.89
N VAL A 229 -14.33 12.55 22.37
CA VAL A 229 -13.96 11.25 23.00
C VAL A 229 -13.94 10.20 21.88
N LEU A 230 -12.96 9.31 21.67
CA LEU A 230 -11.69 8.96 22.30
C LEU A 230 -10.82 8.28 21.22
N LEU A 231 -9.51 8.51 21.29
CA LEU A 231 -8.51 7.73 20.57
C LEU A 231 -8.57 6.27 21.05
N GLU A 232 -9.22 5.39 20.29
CA GLU A 232 -8.98 3.95 20.43
C GLU A 232 -7.58 3.64 19.90
N THR A 233 -6.62 3.69 20.83
CA THR A 233 -5.31 3.09 20.66
C THR A 233 -5.51 1.58 20.48
N ARG A 234 -5.43 1.06 19.24
CA ARG A 234 -5.51 -0.40 19.01
C ARG A 234 -4.26 -0.97 18.36
N GLU A 235 -3.77 -2.01 19.03
CA GLU A 235 -2.57 -2.81 18.84
C GLU A 235 -1.94 -2.83 17.45
N GLN A 236 -0.66 -2.44 17.41
CA GLN A 236 0.30 -2.91 16.42
C GLN A 236 0.23 -4.44 16.31
N ILE A 237 -0.05 -4.95 15.11
CA ILE A 237 -0.11 -6.39 14.85
C ILE A 237 1.30 -6.96 15.09
N SER A 238 1.46 -7.71 16.18
CA SER A 238 2.73 -8.37 16.48
C SER A 238 3.13 -9.30 15.32
N PRO A 239 4.44 -9.46 15.01
CA PRO A 239 4.93 -10.31 13.92
C PRO A 239 4.33 -11.72 13.90
N ASN A 240 3.96 -12.25 15.07
CA ASN A 240 3.39 -13.59 15.19
C ASN A 240 2.00 -13.72 14.52
N LYS A 241 1.16 -12.68 14.56
CA LYS A 241 -0.18 -12.69 13.94
C LYS A 241 -0.12 -12.62 12.40
N PHE A 242 0.96 -12.10 11.84
CA PHE A 242 1.18 -12.05 10.39
C PHE A 242 1.42 -13.45 9.79
N PHE A 243 2.21 -14.27 10.48
CA PHE A 243 2.52 -15.65 10.05
C PHE A 243 1.33 -16.61 10.23
N GLU A 244 0.46 -16.38 11.21
CA GLU A 244 -0.79 -17.15 11.37
C GLU A 244 -1.76 -16.98 10.19
N LYS A 245 -1.85 -15.76 9.62
CA LYS A 245 -2.76 -15.47 8.50
C LYS A 245 -2.23 -15.87 7.13
N ASN A 246 -0.91 -16.06 6.97
CA ASN A 246 -0.27 -16.30 5.68
C ASN A 246 0.62 -17.56 5.69
N PRO A 247 0.04 -18.78 5.80
CA PRO A 247 0.81 -20.01 5.90
C PRO A 247 1.67 -20.27 4.65
N LEU A 248 1.21 -19.86 3.46
CA LEU A 248 1.95 -20.01 2.20
C LEU A 248 3.23 -19.15 2.15
N ALA A 249 3.25 -18.00 2.82
CA ALA A 249 4.46 -17.19 2.94
C ALA A 249 5.51 -17.98 3.75
N LEU A 250 5.14 -18.49 4.93
CA LEU A 250 6.04 -19.25 5.81
C LEU A 250 6.71 -20.43 5.10
N TRP A 251 5.95 -21.21 4.32
CA TRP A 251 6.50 -22.35 3.56
C TRP A 251 7.44 -21.92 2.42
N SER A 252 7.18 -20.77 1.78
CA SER A 252 8.07 -20.21 0.76
C SER A 252 9.41 -19.79 1.38
N TRP A 253 9.38 -19.16 2.56
CA TRP A 253 10.59 -18.76 3.30
C TRP A 253 11.39 -19.96 3.80
N ILE A 254 10.74 -20.98 4.36
CA ILE A 254 11.39 -22.23 4.78
C ILE A 254 12.06 -22.91 3.58
N GLY A 255 11.41 -22.95 2.43
CA GLY A 255 11.97 -23.56 1.22
C GLY A 255 13.24 -22.86 0.73
N ILE A 256 13.23 -21.52 0.70
CA ILE A 256 14.39 -20.71 0.25
C ILE A 256 15.59 -20.89 1.19
N PHE A 257 15.38 -20.82 2.51
CA PHE A 257 16.46 -21.03 3.47
C PHE A 257 16.99 -22.47 3.48
N SER A 258 16.14 -23.46 3.24
CA SER A 258 16.54 -24.88 3.20
C SER A 258 17.52 -25.18 2.06
N VAL A 259 17.31 -24.57 0.88
CA VAL A 259 18.21 -24.74 -0.27
C VAL A 259 19.56 -24.06 -0.01
N ALA A 260 19.56 -22.84 0.53
CA ALA A 260 20.79 -22.12 0.87
C ALA A 260 21.63 -22.85 1.93
N ILE A 261 20.97 -23.40 2.96
CA ILE A 261 21.65 -24.22 3.99
C ILE A 261 22.21 -25.51 3.40
N ALA A 262 21.48 -26.19 2.50
CA ALA A 262 21.96 -27.41 1.86
C ALA A 262 23.22 -27.18 1.02
N VAL A 263 23.28 -26.07 0.26
CA VAL A 263 24.47 -25.69 -0.51
C VAL A 263 25.67 -25.44 0.41
N LEU A 264 25.47 -24.65 1.49
CA LEU A 264 26.53 -24.39 2.47
C LEU A 264 27.04 -25.67 3.15
N ILE A 265 26.16 -26.62 3.48
CA ILE A 265 26.55 -27.91 4.05
C ILE A 265 27.39 -28.71 3.06
N ILE A 266 26.98 -28.77 1.79
CA ILE A 266 27.71 -29.49 0.73
C ILE A 266 29.11 -28.91 0.55
N ASP A 267 29.26 -27.59 0.52
CA ASP A 267 30.57 -26.94 0.35
C ASP A 267 31.48 -27.13 1.56
N VAL A 268 30.93 -27.05 2.78
CA VAL A 268 31.67 -27.38 4.01
C VAL A 268 32.13 -28.84 3.97
N LEU A 269 31.27 -29.78 3.60
CA LEU A 269 31.63 -31.19 3.47
C LEU A 269 32.69 -31.43 2.39
N ALA A 270 32.64 -30.71 1.26
CA ALA A 270 33.64 -30.78 0.20
C ALA A 270 35.02 -30.28 0.68
N LEU A 271 35.06 -29.21 1.49
CA LEU A 271 36.28 -28.69 2.10
C LEU A 271 36.91 -29.68 3.08
N PHE A 272 36.09 -30.37 3.90
CA PHE A 272 36.59 -31.39 4.83
C PHE A 272 37.05 -32.66 4.09
N HIS A 273 36.34 -33.13 3.07
CA HIS A 273 36.78 -34.29 2.27
C HIS A 273 38.06 -34.01 1.48
N GLY A 274 38.24 -32.79 0.95
CA GLY A 274 39.48 -32.38 0.28
C GLY A 274 40.72 -32.43 1.20
N LYS A 275 40.54 -32.23 2.50
CA LYS A 275 41.60 -32.35 3.52
C LYS A 275 41.95 -33.79 3.88
N HIS A 276 40.97 -34.70 3.89
CA HIS A 276 41.19 -36.11 4.25
C HIS A 276 41.97 -36.90 3.18
N GLY A 277 41.82 -36.55 1.90
CA GLY A 277 42.58 -37.18 0.81
C GLY A 277 44.11 -36.98 0.93
N GLN A 278 44.57 -35.84 1.45
CA GLN A 278 46.01 -35.60 1.64
C GLN A 278 46.59 -36.29 2.88
N LEU A 279 45.78 -36.51 3.93
CA LEU A 279 46.20 -37.20 5.16
C LEU A 279 46.40 -38.70 4.95
N ILE A 280 45.60 -39.34 4.07
CA ILE A 280 45.75 -40.76 3.73
C ILE A 280 47.04 -40.99 2.91
N ILE A 281 47.34 -40.12 1.94
CA ILE A 281 48.56 -40.21 1.14
C ILE A 281 49.81 -39.99 2.01
N LEU A 282 49.77 -39.07 2.98
CA LEU A 282 50.89 -38.86 3.92
C LEU A 282 51.09 -40.04 4.87
N HIS A 283 50.01 -40.72 5.29
CA HIS A 283 50.11 -41.92 6.14
C HIS A 283 50.71 -43.11 5.37
N GLU A 284 50.35 -43.28 4.09
CA GLU A 284 50.86 -44.37 3.25
C GLU A 284 52.31 -44.14 2.79
N MET A 285 52.73 -42.88 2.56
CA MET A 285 54.14 -42.55 2.28
C MET A 285 55.06 -42.69 3.50
N ARG A 286 54.52 -42.60 4.72
CA ARG A 286 55.28 -42.83 5.97
C ARG A 286 55.52 -44.31 6.23
N ASN A 287 54.62 -45.20 5.79
CA ASN A 287 54.71 -46.65 6.02
C ASN A 287 55.53 -47.41 4.95
N LYS A 288 55.93 -46.75 3.86
CA LYS A 288 56.80 -47.31 2.80
C LYS A 288 58.28 -46.92 2.93
N ARG A 289 58.69 -46.35 4.07
CA ARG A 289 60.08 -45.98 4.39
C ARG A 289 60.60 -46.63 5.69
N VAL A 290 60.33 -47.92 5.85
CA VAL A 290 61.04 -48.82 6.77
C VAL A 290 61.35 -50.11 6.03
#